data_AF-A0A842PKD3-F1
#
_entry.id   AF-A0A842PKD3-F1
#
_cell.length_a   1.000
_cell.length_b   1.000
_cell.length_c   1.000
_cell.angle_alpha   90.00
_cell.angle_beta   90.00
_cell.angle_gamma   90.00
#
_symmetry.space_group_name_H-M   'P 1'
#
loop_
_entity.id
_entity.type
_entity.pdbx_description
1 polymer ?
#
loop_
_entity_poly.entity_id
_entity_poly.type
_entity_poly.pdbx_seq_one_letter_code
_entity_poly.pdbx_strand_id
1 'polypeptide(L)'
;MKYEKIYRKAEYIVKKLKYLKNSRPEDVERFGSDETLQMAIFYALQVCVEAIVDIVILIGTKVYEKEYAGDYEMFETLLEEGIIEEDVFEKLRKMNGLRNAIVHAYDSLMVEEIYENYDKILRDIGSVADTLVKLIKDGD
;
A
#
# COMPACT_ATOMS: atom_id res chain seq x y z
N MET A 1 1.82 -19.37 -13.53
CA MET A 1 3.23 -18.90 -13.56
C MET A 1 3.77 -18.82 -12.13
N LYS A 2 5.09 -18.95 -11.90
CA LYS A 2 5.74 -18.97 -10.56
C LYS A 2 5.27 -17.84 -9.64
N TYR A 3 5.06 -16.64 -10.17
CA TYR A 3 4.67 -15.43 -9.43
C TYR A 3 3.27 -14.88 -9.75
N GLU A 4 2.37 -15.72 -10.25
CA GLU A 4 1.04 -15.29 -10.71
C GLU A 4 0.20 -14.54 -9.66
N LYS A 5 0.28 -14.95 -8.38
CA LYS A 5 -0.42 -14.27 -7.28
C LYS A 5 0.08 -12.83 -7.07
N ILE A 6 1.39 -12.60 -7.19
CA ILE A 6 2.00 -11.28 -7.06
C ILE A 6 1.52 -10.38 -8.21
N TYR A 7 1.58 -10.86 -9.45
CA TYR A 7 1.12 -10.10 -10.61
C TYR A 7 -0.37 -9.72 -10.55
N ARG A 8 -1.23 -10.64 -10.10
CA ARG A 8 -2.66 -10.35 -9.90
C ARG A 8 -2.90 -9.24 -8.87
N LYS A 9 -2.14 -9.23 -7.78
CA LYS A 9 -2.22 -8.18 -6.75
C LYS A 9 -1.70 -6.84 -7.27
N ALA A 10 -0.60 -6.84 -8.01
CA ALA A 10 -0.07 -5.64 -8.64
C ALA A 10 -1.08 -5.04 -9.64
N GLU A 11 -1.70 -5.87 -10.49
CA GLU A 11 -2.75 -5.41 -11.42
C GLU A 11 -3.96 -4.84 -10.68
N TYR A 12 -4.36 -5.46 -9.56
CA TYR A 12 -5.41 -4.96 -8.70
C TYR A 12 -5.09 -3.58 -8.13
N ILE A 13 -3.87 -3.37 -7.62
CA ILE A 13 -3.39 -2.07 -7.14
C ILE A 13 -3.47 -1.02 -8.24
N VAL A 14 -3.01 -1.32 -9.47
CA VAL A 14 -3.09 -0.38 -10.60
C VAL A 14 -4.53 0.03 -10.90
N LYS A 15 -5.48 -0.91 -10.90
CA LYS A 15 -6.91 -0.61 -11.10
C LYS A 15 -7.46 0.31 -10.01
N LYS A 16 -7.07 0.08 -8.75
CA LYS A 16 -7.51 0.90 -7.61
C LYS A 16 -6.87 2.28 -7.59
N LEU A 17 -5.58 2.41 -7.94
CA LEU A 17 -4.93 3.70 -8.12
C LEU A 17 -5.61 4.54 -9.21
N LYS A 18 -6.02 3.91 -10.32
CA LYS A 18 -6.80 4.59 -11.36
C LYS A 18 -8.16 5.06 -10.85
N TYR A 19 -8.86 4.22 -10.08
CA TYR A 19 -10.12 4.60 -9.43
C TYR A 19 -9.93 5.80 -8.48
N LEU A 20 -8.93 5.74 -7.60
CA LEU A 20 -8.61 6.81 -6.65
C LEU A 20 -8.27 8.11 -7.37
N LYS A 21 -7.42 8.06 -8.40
CA LYS A 21 -7.10 9.23 -9.23
C LYS A 21 -8.34 9.88 -9.84
N ASN A 22 -9.28 9.07 -10.32
CA ASN A 22 -10.53 9.56 -10.92
C ASN A 22 -11.57 10.00 -9.88
N SER A 23 -11.40 9.59 -8.62
CA SER A 23 -12.32 9.88 -7.52
C SER A 23 -11.72 10.89 -6.53
N ARG A 24 -10.65 11.59 -6.92
CA ARG A 24 -10.01 12.60 -6.08
C ARG A 24 -11.05 13.66 -5.71
N PRO A 25 -11.24 13.97 -4.41
CA PRO A 25 -12.13 15.05 -4.01
C PRO A 25 -11.70 16.38 -4.61
N GLU A 26 -12.66 17.27 -4.90
CA GLU A 26 -12.39 18.60 -5.43
C GLU A 26 -11.66 19.47 -4.41
N ASP A 27 -12.13 19.41 -3.16
CA ASP A 27 -11.57 20.07 -2.00
C ASP A 27 -11.82 19.24 -0.72
N VAL A 28 -11.26 19.72 0.39
CA VAL A 28 -11.37 19.06 1.70
C VAL A 28 -12.78 19.15 2.28
N GLU A 29 -13.54 20.21 1.97
CA GLU A 29 -14.93 20.38 2.43
C GLU A 29 -15.84 19.33 1.79
N ARG A 30 -15.69 19.10 0.48
CA ARG A 30 -16.41 18.06 -0.26
C ARG A 30 -16.03 16.67 0.26
N PHE A 31 -14.75 16.46 0.59
CA PHE A 31 -14.31 15.19 1.15
C PHE A 31 -14.92 14.97 2.54
N GLY A 32 -14.86 15.97 3.42
CA GLY A 32 -15.38 15.91 4.79
C GLY A 32 -16.91 15.84 4.90
N SER A 33 -17.65 16.36 3.92
CA SER A 33 -19.12 16.36 3.91
C SER A 33 -19.76 15.13 3.25
N ASP A 34 -19.01 14.32 2.51
CA ASP A 34 -19.52 13.15 1.78
C ASP A 34 -18.99 11.84 2.36
N GLU A 35 -19.76 11.24 3.27
CA GLU A 35 -19.42 9.96 3.90
C GLU A 35 -19.26 8.81 2.89
N THR A 36 -20.04 8.81 1.80
CA THR A 36 -19.93 7.77 0.77
C THR A 36 -18.60 7.86 0.04
N LEU A 37 -18.17 9.09 -0.29
CA LEU A 37 -16.87 9.34 -0.91
C LEU A 37 -15.72 8.97 0.05
N GLN A 38 -15.83 9.33 1.33
CA GLN A 38 -14.86 8.93 2.37
C GLN A 38 -14.69 7.42 2.42
N MET A 39 -15.79 6.69 2.62
CA MET A 39 -15.78 5.23 2.71
C MET A 39 -15.18 4.60 1.45
N ALA A 40 -15.51 5.12 0.27
CA ALA A 40 -14.98 4.59 -0.98
C ALA A 40 -13.46 4.82 -1.14
N ILE A 41 -12.96 6.00 -0.78
CA ILE A 41 -11.53 6.33 -0.82
C ILE A 41 -10.77 5.53 0.25
N PHE A 42 -11.25 5.52 1.49
CA PHE A 42 -10.63 4.80 2.60
C PHE A 42 -10.53 3.31 2.31
N TYR A 43 -11.62 2.69 1.85
CA TYR A 43 -11.60 1.30 1.44
C TYR A 43 -10.61 1.06 0.30
N ALA A 44 -10.61 1.91 -0.74
CA ALA A 44 -9.70 1.75 -1.87
C ALA A 44 -8.22 1.90 -1.48
N LEU A 45 -7.88 2.81 -0.57
CA LEU A 45 -6.54 2.95 -0.01
C LEU A 45 -6.16 1.72 0.82
N GLN A 46 -7.05 1.29 1.72
CA GLN A 46 -6.83 0.15 2.61
C GLN A 46 -6.54 -1.13 1.80
N VAL A 47 -7.34 -1.44 0.78
CA VAL A 47 -7.11 -2.64 -0.05
C VAL A 47 -5.88 -2.55 -0.94
N CYS A 48 -5.42 -1.34 -1.30
CA CYS A 48 -4.13 -1.19 -1.97
C CYS A 48 -2.98 -1.55 -1.02
N VAL A 49 -3.02 -1.02 0.21
CA VAL A 49 -1.99 -1.32 1.21
C VAL A 49 -2.00 -2.81 1.55
N GLU A 50 -3.17 -3.41 1.77
CA GLU A 50 -3.29 -4.86 2.03
C GLU A 50 -2.67 -5.70 0.90
N ALA A 51 -2.97 -5.34 -0.35
CA ALA A 51 -2.38 -6.02 -1.51
C ALA A 51 -0.86 -5.86 -1.58
N ILE A 52 -0.30 -4.72 -1.14
CA ILE A 52 1.15 -4.51 -1.03
C ILE A 52 1.73 -5.42 0.06
N VAL A 53 1.14 -5.44 1.26
CA VAL A 53 1.60 -6.30 2.36
C VAL A 53 1.61 -7.76 1.93
N ASP A 54 0.53 -8.22 1.30
CA ASP A 54 0.45 -9.57 0.75
C ASP A 54 1.56 -9.87 -0.27
N ILE A 55 1.93 -8.91 -1.13
CA ILE A 55 3.04 -9.07 -2.08
C ILE A 55 4.35 -9.22 -1.31
N VAL A 56 4.60 -8.37 -0.31
CA VAL A 56 5.81 -8.43 0.53
C VAL A 56 5.94 -9.80 1.21
N ILE A 57 4.84 -10.31 1.78
CA ILE A 57 4.79 -11.62 2.42
C ILE A 57 5.04 -12.75 1.42
N LEU A 58 4.45 -12.67 0.22
CA LEU A 58 4.70 -13.64 -0.84
C LEU A 58 6.17 -13.60 -1.31
N ILE A 59 6.77 -12.42 -1.40
CA ILE A 59 8.19 -12.29 -1.75
C ILE A 59 9.06 -12.93 -0.66
N GLY A 60 8.90 -12.53 0.59
CA GLY A 60 9.68 -13.08 1.70
C GLY A 60 9.55 -14.60 1.82
N THR A 61 8.33 -15.14 1.76
CA THR A 61 8.10 -16.58 1.97
C THR A 61 8.32 -17.46 0.76
N LYS A 62 8.06 -16.98 -0.47
CA LYS A 62 8.11 -17.80 -1.69
C LYS A 62 9.31 -17.54 -2.59
N VAL A 63 9.99 -16.41 -2.40
CA VAL A 63 11.19 -16.06 -3.17
C VAL A 63 12.43 -16.24 -2.32
N TYR A 64 12.39 -15.80 -1.06
CA TYR A 64 13.54 -15.78 -0.16
C TYR A 64 13.46 -16.75 1.02
N GLU A 65 12.39 -17.56 1.10
CA GLU A 65 12.17 -18.60 2.11
C GLU A 65 12.33 -18.12 3.57
N LYS A 66 11.91 -16.88 3.86
CA LYS A 66 12.00 -16.26 5.19
C LYS A 66 10.79 -16.60 6.06
N GLU A 67 11.04 -16.74 7.36
CA GLU A 67 10.03 -16.89 8.41
C GLU A 67 9.71 -15.53 9.06
N TYR A 68 8.50 -15.38 9.60
CA TYR A 68 8.03 -14.14 10.24
C TYR A 68 6.87 -14.43 11.20
N ALA A 69 6.67 -13.61 12.23
CA ALA A 69 5.48 -13.68 13.10
C ALA A 69 4.42 -12.60 12.79
N GLY A 70 4.75 -11.56 12.00
CA GLY A 70 3.79 -10.56 11.53
C GLY A 70 4.29 -9.66 10.38
N ASP A 71 3.39 -8.81 9.87
CA ASP A 71 3.65 -7.94 8.71
C ASP A 71 4.91 -7.07 8.89
N TYR A 72 5.00 -6.40 10.04
CA TYR A 72 6.11 -5.46 10.32
C TYR A 72 7.45 -6.19 10.44
N GLU A 73 7.47 -7.36 11.08
CA GLU A 73 8.67 -8.20 11.18
C GLU A 73 9.14 -8.70 9.82
N MET A 74 8.22 -9.01 8.90
CA MET A 74 8.60 -9.33 7.52
C MET A 74 9.29 -8.13 6.86
N PHE A 75 8.81 -6.90 7.07
CA PHE A 75 9.45 -5.72 6.49
C PHE A 75 10.88 -5.54 7.03
N GLU A 76 11.06 -5.69 8.34
CA GLU A 76 12.39 -5.61 8.98
C GLU A 76 13.31 -6.72 8.45
N THR A 77 12.82 -7.96 8.38
CA THR A 77 13.60 -9.10 7.84
C THR A 77 14.09 -8.82 6.42
N LEU A 78 13.26 -8.26 5.54
CA LEU A 78 13.67 -7.96 4.16
C LEU A 78 14.67 -6.80 4.09
N LEU A 79 14.60 -5.82 4.99
CA LEU A 79 15.56 -4.73 5.09
C LEU A 79 16.91 -5.23 5.59
N GLU A 80 16.93 -6.00 6.67
CA GLU A 80 18.15 -6.54 7.29
C GLU A 80 18.94 -7.43 6.32
N GLU A 81 18.25 -8.14 5.44
CA GLU A 81 18.82 -9.01 4.40
C GLU A 81 19.21 -8.25 3.11
N GLY A 82 18.97 -6.93 3.06
CA GLY A 82 19.27 -6.10 1.89
C GLY A 82 18.41 -6.41 0.66
N ILE A 83 17.24 -7.02 0.85
CA ILE A 83 16.28 -7.34 -0.22
C ILE A 83 15.47 -6.10 -0.60
N ILE A 84 15.16 -5.26 0.38
CA ILE A 84 14.55 -3.94 0.16
C ILE A 84 15.46 -2.86 0.74
N GLU A 85 15.44 -1.69 0.11
CA GLU A 85 16.14 -0.51 0.59
C GLU A 85 15.35 0.19 1.70
N GLU A 86 16.07 1.00 2.50
CA GLU A 86 15.50 1.79 3.60
C GLU A 86 14.30 2.65 3.17
N ASP A 87 14.33 3.20 1.94
CA ASP A 87 13.25 4.03 1.43
C ASP A 87 11.95 3.23 1.19
N VAL A 88 12.05 1.97 0.77
CA VAL A 88 10.92 1.05 0.59
C VAL A 88 10.38 0.64 1.95
N PHE A 89 11.26 0.29 2.89
CA PHE A 89 10.89 -0.05 4.26
C PHE A 89 10.09 1.07 4.93
N GLU A 90 10.58 2.31 4.88
CA GLU A 90 9.92 3.46 5.47
C GLU A 90 8.55 3.77 4.83
N LYS A 91 8.40 3.53 3.53
CA LYS A 91 7.10 3.64 2.85
C LYS A 91 6.14 2.54 3.29
N LEU A 92 6.60 1.29 3.38
CA LEU A 92 5.80 0.16 3.87
C LEU A 92 5.31 0.40 5.30
N ARG A 93 6.18 0.90 6.19
CA ARG A 93 5.83 1.29 7.55
C ARG A 93 4.74 2.35 7.58
N LYS A 94 4.88 3.42 6.79
CA LYS A 94 3.87 4.49 6.68
C LYS A 94 2.54 3.98 6.13
N MET A 95 2.58 3.13 5.11
CA MET A 95 1.36 2.51 4.55
C MET A 95 0.66 1.62 5.58
N ASN A 96 1.40 0.81 6.33
CA ASN A 96 0.83 -0.01 7.40
C ASN A 96 0.19 0.85 8.49
N GLY A 97 0.85 1.97 8.85
CA GLY A 97 0.27 3.00 9.72
C GLY A 97 -1.03 3.59 9.16
N LEU A 98 -1.06 3.95 7.87
CA LEU A 98 -2.25 4.45 7.19
C LEU A 98 -3.39 3.41 7.21
N ARG A 99 -3.11 2.13 6.93
CA ARG A 99 -4.11 1.04 6.99
C ARG A 99 -4.75 0.97 8.38
N ASN A 100 -3.93 1.04 9.43
CA ASN A 100 -4.42 0.99 10.81
C ASN A 100 -5.19 2.26 11.19
N ALA A 101 -4.70 3.43 10.78
CA ALA A 101 -5.37 4.70 11.01
C ALA A 101 -6.76 4.74 10.36
N ILE A 102 -6.88 4.25 9.11
CA ILE A 102 -8.16 4.17 8.39
C ILE A 102 -9.19 3.31 9.13
N VAL A 103 -8.78 2.19 9.72
CA VAL A 103 -9.70 1.33 10.50
C VAL A 103 -10.17 2.01 11.78
N HIS A 104 -9.36 2.92 12.33
CA HIS A 104 -9.68 3.70 13.53
C HIS A 104 -10.18 5.12 13.22
N ALA A 105 -10.52 5.39 11.96
CA ALA A 105 -10.92 6.69 11.46
C ALA A 105 -12.32 7.08 11.95
N TYR A 106 -12.38 7.73 13.11
CA TYR A 106 -13.60 8.39 13.61
C TYR A 106 -13.46 9.91 13.67
N ASP A 107 -12.29 10.45 13.31
CA ASP A 107 -11.94 11.86 13.46
C ASP A 107 -11.85 12.57 12.11
N SER A 108 -12.45 13.76 12.03
CA SER A 108 -12.28 14.73 10.94
C SER A 108 -10.82 14.89 10.55
N LEU A 109 -9.89 14.96 11.51
CA LEU A 109 -8.46 15.20 11.27
C LEU A 109 -7.84 14.24 10.25
N MET A 110 -8.35 13.01 10.14
CA MET A 110 -7.85 12.05 9.14
C MET A 110 -8.24 12.41 7.70
N VAL A 111 -9.41 13.03 7.50
CA VAL A 111 -9.89 13.49 6.19
C VAL A 111 -8.97 14.58 5.66
N GLU A 112 -8.64 15.57 6.49
CA GLU A 112 -7.70 16.63 6.13
C GLU A 112 -6.32 16.07 5.76
N GLU A 113 -5.75 15.21 6.61
CA GLU A 113 -4.41 14.63 6.37
C GLU A 113 -4.36 13.81 5.07
N ILE A 114 -5.38 13.01 4.79
CA ILE A 114 -5.47 12.22 3.55
C ILE A 114 -5.65 13.13 2.35
N TYR A 115 -6.45 14.20 2.45
CA TYR A 115 -6.63 15.14 1.36
C TYR A 115 -5.31 15.87 1.02
N GLU A 116 -4.61 16.38 2.02
CA GLU A 116 -3.34 17.09 1.85
C GLU A 116 -2.24 16.19 1.27
N ASN A 117 -2.23 14.91 1.64
CA ASN A 117 -1.22 13.96 1.20
C ASN A 117 -1.68 13.06 0.04
N TYR A 118 -2.86 13.31 -0.54
CA TYR A 118 -3.53 12.36 -1.44
C TYR A 118 -2.63 11.87 -2.59
N ASP A 119 -2.05 12.80 -3.35
CA ASP A 119 -1.23 12.47 -4.52
C ASP A 119 0.09 11.80 -4.12
N LYS A 120 0.64 12.14 -2.95
CA LYS A 120 1.83 11.51 -2.39
C LYS A 120 1.52 10.06 -1.99
N ILE A 121 0.40 9.81 -1.31
CA ILE A 121 -0.04 8.47 -0.93
C ILE A 121 -0.18 7.58 -2.18
N LEU A 122 -0.88 8.07 -3.22
CA LEU A 122 -1.05 7.32 -4.47
C LEU A 122 0.29 7.02 -5.16
N ARG A 123 1.18 8.00 -5.22
CA ARG A 123 2.52 7.85 -5.79
C ARG A 123 3.35 6.83 -5.02
N ASP A 124 3.33 6.89 -3.69
CA ASP A 124 4.10 6.00 -2.85
C ASP A 124 3.60 4.56 -3.02
N ILE A 125 2.29 4.32 -2.99
CA ILE A 125 1.66 3.00 -3.25
C ILE A 125 2.11 2.46 -4.61
N GLY A 126 2.02 3.28 -5.67
CA GLY A 126 2.44 2.88 -7.01
C GLY A 126 3.93 2.54 -7.09
N SER A 127 4.78 3.37 -6.48
CA SER A 127 6.24 3.18 -6.51
C SER A 127 6.70 1.93 -5.76
N VAL A 128 6.10 1.65 -4.61
CA VAL A 128 6.40 0.44 -3.83
C VAL A 128 5.93 -0.79 -4.58
N ALA A 129 4.71 -0.80 -5.12
CA ALA A 129 4.21 -1.93 -5.90
C ALA A 129 5.10 -2.24 -7.12
N ASP A 130 5.55 -1.22 -7.86
CA ASP A 130 6.47 -1.39 -8.98
C ASP A 130 7.84 -1.93 -8.54
N THR A 131 8.39 -1.41 -7.44
CA THR A 131 9.66 -1.87 -6.88
C THR A 131 9.60 -3.35 -6.47
N LEU A 132 8.55 -3.75 -5.74
CA LEU A 132 8.35 -5.14 -5.33
C LEU A 132 8.21 -6.10 -6.51
N VAL A 133 7.52 -5.67 -7.58
CA VAL A 133 7.40 -6.47 -8.81
C VAL A 133 8.73 -6.61 -9.55
N LYS A 134 9.62 -5.62 -9.48
CA LYS A 134 10.97 -5.72 -10.09
C LYS A 134 11.85 -6.74 -9.39
N LEU A 135 11.77 -6.84 -8.05
CA LEU A 135 12.55 -7.83 -7.27
C LEU A 135 12.38 -9.27 -7.78
N ILE A 136 11.18 -9.63 -8.26
CA ILE A 136 10.90 -10.98 -8.77
C ILE A 136 11.15 -11.15 -10.27
N LYS A 137 11.43 -10.07 -11.00
CA LYS A 137 11.81 -10.13 -12.42
C LYS A 137 13.31 -10.29 -12.60
N ASP A 138 14.09 -9.72 -11.67
CA ASP A 138 15.55 -9.79 -11.70
C ASP A 138 16.08 -11.14 -11.16
N GLY A 139 15.20 -11.96 -10.55
CA GLY A 139 15.50 -13.29 -10.00
C GLY A 139 14.99 -14.48 -10.82
N ASP A 140 14.47 -14.26 -12.03
CA ASP A 140 14.13 -15.29 -13.04
C ASP A 140 15.20 -15.32 -14.15
#